data_AF-X0H633-F1
#
_entry.id   AF-X0H633-F1
#
_cell.length_a   1.000
_cell.length_b   1.000
_cell.length_c   1.000
_cell.angle_alpha   90.00
_cell.angle_beta   90.00
_cell.angle_gamma   90.00
#
_symmetry.space_group_name_H-M   'P 1'
#
loop_
_entity.id
_entity.type
_entity.pdbx_description
1 polymer ?
#
loop_
_entity_poly.entity_id
_entity_poly.type
_entity_poly.pdbx_seq_one_letter_code
_entity_poly.pdbx_strand_id
1 'polypeptide(L)'
;MSSYHKMPDIISTSNMHFSVKLLISYAFDWVVLIIALVVSVVVGNLTPNKRDFSLVNPYISYPFTGDTISIGLAAILSLVVPAVIIAGVVLVFVPGGTVPNNTPSSLIWRRKIWELHVGLLGLALSFVSVFFFVQCMKNLLGKPRPNMLSRCEPDVANAMKYLAAGYANSLADGRIYSADICQQRDSAKLNEGFRAFPSGHSSISAAGLVYLTLFLASKLAVNIPFVPPSMKWRHEAFPSRSGEYEPSASSSATDNGRDPEIQSQRRQAAGAPLYLLVLVIVPFALAVYINCSRWFDYQHDGFDIIFAFLMGTVAAYYSFRFYHLPIAGGAGWAWRPRTHDRAFWAGVGKLGYVGNTGENHHAAGAVADRTHSHWSSRDQSNSREYQGDDIELHGGGF
;
A
#
# COMPACT_ATOMS: atom_id res chain seq x y z
N MET A 1 4.25 -47.82 7.06
CA MET A 1 4.94 -47.34 5.84
C MET A 1 4.05 -46.31 5.16
N SER A 2 4.40 -45.02 5.19
CA SER A 2 3.69 -44.00 4.41
C SER A 2 4.39 -43.80 3.07
N SER A 3 3.62 -43.69 1.99
CA SER A 3 4.18 -43.48 0.65
C SER A 3 4.66 -42.04 0.51
N TYR A 4 5.98 -41.84 0.47
CA TYR A 4 6.55 -40.59 -0.03
C TYR A 4 6.20 -40.49 -1.53
N HIS A 5 5.13 -39.74 -1.84
CA HIS A 5 4.89 -39.26 -3.20
C HIS A 5 6.03 -38.34 -3.59
N LYS A 6 7.05 -38.94 -4.20
CA LYS A 6 8.18 -38.27 -4.83
C LYS A 6 7.62 -37.17 -5.73
N MET A 7 7.93 -35.91 -5.41
CA MET A 7 7.55 -34.79 -6.26
C MET A 7 8.09 -35.07 -7.67
N PRO A 8 7.28 -35.00 -8.73
CA PRO A 8 7.78 -35.24 -10.07
C PRO A 8 8.82 -34.16 -10.39
N ASP A 9 9.99 -34.58 -10.89
CA ASP A 9 11.12 -33.72 -11.24
C ASP A 9 10.81 -32.85 -12.48
N ILE A 10 9.86 -31.92 -12.35
CA ILE A 10 9.49 -30.94 -13.37
C ILE A 10 10.27 -29.64 -13.15
N ILE A 11 11.60 -29.79 -13.01
CA ILE A 11 12.52 -28.81 -13.63
C ILE A 11 12.51 -29.11 -15.14
N SER A 12 11.34 -28.91 -15.76
CA SER A 12 11.27 -28.79 -17.20
C SER A 12 12.07 -27.53 -17.53
N THR A 13 13.21 -27.70 -18.18
CA THR A 13 14.03 -26.64 -18.75
C THR A 13 13.34 -26.07 -19.99
N SER A 14 12.08 -25.70 -19.84
CA SER A 14 11.38 -24.81 -20.74
C SER A 14 12.20 -23.53 -20.85
N ASN A 15 12.70 -23.25 -22.05
CA ASN A 15 13.22 -21.95 -22.37
C ASN A 15 12.05 -20.97 -22.35
N MET A 16 11.71 -20.46 -21.15
CA MET A 16 10.88 -19.28 -21.00
C MET A 16 11.65 -18.09 -21.57
N HIS A 17 11.56 -17.94 -22.89
CA HIS A 17 11.68 -16.65 -23.54
C HIS A 17 10.77 -15.68 -22.77
N PHE A 18 11.29 -14.53 -22.39
CA PHE A 18 10.46 -13.46 -21.84
C PHE A 18 9.41 -13.13 -22.89
N SER A 19 8.14 -13.47 -22.63
CA SER A 19 7.10 -13.16 -23.60
C SER A 19 7.03 -11.65 -23.77
N VAL A 20 7.18 -11.20 -25.01
CA VAL A 20 7.16 -9.79 -25.38
C VAL A 20 5.86 -9.12 -24.91
N LYS A 21 4.72 -9.83 -24.95
CA LYS A 21 3.43 -9.37 -24.40
C LYS A 21 3.50 -9.04 -22.90
N LEU A 22 4.26 -9.81 -22.11
CA LEU A 22 4.44 -9.56 -20.68
C LEU A 22 5.35 -8.35 -20.43
N LEU A 23 6.42 -8.20 -21.20
CA LEU A 23 7.30 -7.02 -21.13
C LEU A 23 6.56 -5.73 -21.54
N ILE A 24 5.78 -5.75 -22.62
CA ILE A 24 4.94 -4.62 -23.05
C ILE A 24 3.90 -4.28 -21.96
N SER A 25 3.33 -5.28 -21.28
CA SER A 25 2.39 -5.04 -20.17
C SER A 25 3.01 -4.26 -19.01
N TYR A 26 4.23 -4.61 -18.58
CA TYR A 26 4.92 -3.84 -17.54
C TYR A 26 5.49 -2.50 -18.03
N ALA A 27 5.83 -2.38 -19.32
CA ALA A 27 6.14 -1.09 -19.92
C ALA A 27 4.91 -0.16 -19.95
N PHE A 28 3.72 -0.71 -20.20
CA PHE A 28 2.46 0.03 -20.16
C PHE A 28 2.12 0.55 -18.77
N ASP A 29 2.38 -0.22 -17.69
CA ASP A 29 2.27 0.29 -16.31
C ASP A 29 3.09 1.58 -16.10
N TRP A 30 4.35 1.62 -16.59
CA TRP A 30 5.19 2.82 -16.53
C TRP A 30 4.67 3.95 -17.42
N VAL A 31 4.16 3.67 -18.61
CA VAL A 31 3.55 4.68 -19.49
C VAL A 31 2.34 5.35 -18.82
N VAL A 32 1.49 4.57 -18.13
CA VAL A 32 0.35 5.12 -17.36
C VAL A 32 0.84 6.05 -16.24
N LEU A 33 1.88 5.67 -15.49
CA LEU A 33 2.48 6.54 -14.47
C LEU A 33 3.10 7.82 -15.05
N ILE A 34 3.77 7.73 -16.20
CA ILE A 34 4.36 8.90 -16.88
C ILE A 34 3.26 9.84 -17.38
N ILE A 35 2.18 9.33 -17.98
CA ILE A 35 1.04 10.13 -18.41
C ILE A 35 0.39 10.82 -17.21
N ALA A 36 0.13 10.10 -16.11
CA ALA A 36 -0.43 10.68 -14.89
C ALA A 36 0.48 11.77 -14.28
N LEU A 37 1.81 11.58 -14.30
CA LEU A 37 2.78 12.59 -13.87
C LEU A 37 2.74 13.84 -14.76
N VAL A 38 2.73 13.68 -16.10
CA VAL A 38 2.63 14.79 -17.05
C VAL A 38 1.33 15.58 -16.85
N VAL A 39 0.19 14.89 -16.71
CA VAL A 39 -1.10 15.53 -16.39
C VAL A 39 -1.03 16.30 -15.07
N SER A 40 -0.38 15.74 -14.05
CA SER A 40 -0.21 16.41 -12.74
C SER A 40 0.63 17.69 -12.82
N VAL A 41 1.68 17.70 -13.67
CA VAL A 41 2.48 18.90 -13.93
C VAL A 41 1.68 19.95 -14.71
N VAL A 42 0.95 19.53 -15.76
CA VAL A 42 0.08 20.43 -16.55
C VAL A 42 -0.99 21.07 -15.67
N VAL A 43 -1.71 20.26 -14.88
CA VAL A 43 -2.72 20.75 -13.91
C VAL A 43 -2.08 21.71 -12.90
N GLY A 44 -0.92 21.36 -12.34
CA GLY A 44 -0.22 22.18 -11.34
C GLY A 44 0.16 23.58 -11.83
N ASN A 45 0.53 23.70 -13.11
CA ASN A 45 0.90 24.97 -13.74
C ASN A 45 -0.30 25.89 -14.05
N LEU A 46 -1.54 25.40 -13.95
CA LEU A 46 -2.72 26.25 -14.08
C LEU A 46 -2.78 27.30 -12.95
N THR A 47 -3.39 28.45 -13.25
CA THR A 47 -3.75 29.44 -12.25
C THR A 47 -4.72 28.82 -11.26
N PRO A 48 -4.45 28.87 -9.93
CA PRO A 48 -5.37 28.36 -8.95
C PRO A 48 -6.63 29.23 -8.90
N ASN A 49 -7.73 28.63 -8.46
CA ASN A 49 -8.82 29.38 -7.85
C ASN A 49 -8.25 30.30 -6.74
N LYS A 50 -8.84 31.47 -6.54
CA LYS A 50 -8.41 32.43 -5.52
C LYS A 50 -9.60 32.73 -4.62
N ARG A 51 -9.63 32.12 -3.44
CA ARG A 51 -10.76 32.32 -2.50
C ARG A 51 -10.63 33.68 -1.81
N ASP A 52 -11.73 34.45 -1.83
CA ASP A 52 -11.83 35.75 -1.17
C ASP A 52 -11.53 35.65 0.35
N PHE A 53 -10.95 36.72 0.90
CA PHE A 53 -10.44 36.74 2.27
C PHE A 53 -10.64 38.09 2.96
N SER A 54 -10.56 38.12 4.29
CA SER A 54 -10.63 39.34 5.08
C SER A 54 -9.23 39.84 5.46
N LEU A 55 -8.99 41.14 5.33
CA LEU A 55 -7.70 41.77 5.66
C LEU A 55 -7.38 41.74 7.16
N VAL A 56 -8.38 41.63 8.03
CA VAL A 56 -8.21 41.61 9.50
C VAL A 56 -8.09 40.19 10.07
N ASN A 57 -7.96 39.17 9.22
CA ASN A 57 -7.84 37.77 9.66
C ASN A 57 -6.41 37.45 10.13
N PRO A 58 -6.16 37.19 11.43
CA PRO A 58 -4.81 36.96 11.95
C PRO A 58 -4.20 35.63 11.47
N TYR A 59 -5.01 34.67 11.04
CA TYR A 59 -4.49 33.38 10.55
C TYR A 59 -3.75 33.50 9.23
N ILE A 60 -3.94 34.59 8.46
CA ILE A 60 -3.30 34.81 7.15
C ILE A 60 -2.33 36.02 7.14
N SER A 61 -2.02 36.57 8.31
CA SER A 61 -1.18 37.77 8.48
C SER A 61 0.28 37.48 8.85
N TYR A 62 0.73 36.23 8.79
CA TYR A 62 2.11 35.88 9.15
C TYR A 62 3.14 36.41 8.13
N PRO A 63 4.40 36.67 8.54
CA PRO A 63 5.45 37.06 7.61
C PRO A 63 5.82 35.90 6.65
N PHE A 64 6.25 36.24 5.44
CA PHE A 64 6.81 35.27 4.51
C PHE A 64 8.31 35.06 4.82
N THR A 65 8.64 33.90 5.40
CA THR A 65 10.00 33.56 5.88
C THR A 65 10.77 32.61 4.96
N GLY A 66 10.26 32.30 3.76
CA GLY A 66 10.86 31.35 2.84
C GLY A 66 10.49 29.89 3.14
N ASP A 67 11.36 28.95 2.75
CA ASP A 67 11.22 27.50 2.97
C ASP A 67 12.51 26.93 3.59
N THR A 68 12.44 26.42 4.83
CA THR A 68 13.53 25.66 5.49
C THR A 68 13.88 24.39 4.71
N ILE A 69 12.90 23.77 4.05
CA ILE A 69 13.11 22.63 3.13
C ILE A 69 12.42 22.99 1.81
N SER A 70 13.20 23.20 0.75
CA SER A 70 12.64 23.47 -0.58
C SER A 70 11.88 22.26 -1.12
N ILE A 71 10.87 22.50 -1.97
CA ILE A 71 10.07 21.41 -2.57
C ILE A 71 10.94 20.44 -3.40
N GLY A 72 12.01 20.93 -4.02
CA GLY A 72 12.99 20.10 -4.73
C GLY A 72 13.79 19.19 -3.80
N LEU A 73 14.25 19.70 -2.65
CA LEU A 73 14.92 18.89 -1.63
C LEU A 73 13.96 17.85 -1.03
N ALA A 74 12.72 18.23 -0.73
CA ALA A 74 11.69 17.31 -0.27
C ALA A 74 11.41 16.19 -1.29
N ALA A 75 11.36 16.51 -2.60
CA ALA A 75 11.21 15.51 -3.65
C ALA A 75 12.43 14.57 -3.76
N ILE A 76 13.67 15.07 -3.66
CA ILE A 76 14.89 14.25 -3.64
C ILE A 76 14.88 13.29 -2.44
N LEU A 77 14.59 13.80 -1.24
CA LEU A 77 14.51 13.01 -0.01
C LEU A 77 13.37 11.98 -0.02
N SER A 78 12.31 12.20 -0.80
CA SER A 78 11.11 11.35 -0.81
C SER A 78 10.98 10.43 -2.03
N LEU A 79 11.75 10.66 -3.11
CA LEU A 79 11.71 9.84 -4.31
C LEU A 79 13.08 9.22 -4.63
N VAL A 80 14.12 10.07 -4.75
CA VAL A 80 15.46 9.62 -5.16
C VAL A 80 16.13 8.80 -4.06
N VAL A 81 16.12 9.30 -2.82
CA VAL A 81 16.73 8.59 -1.68
C VAL A 81 16.04 7.24 -1.41
N PRO A 82 14.69 7.14 -1.35
CA PRO A 82 13.99 5.86 -1.30
C PRO A 82 14.29 4.93 -2.46
N ALA A 83 14.37 5.41 -3.71
CA ALA A 83 14.71 4.57 -4.86
C ALA A 83 16.12 3.96 -4.73
N VAL A 84 17.10 4.75 -4.27
CA VAL A 84 18.48 4.29 -4.03
C VAL A 84 18.54 3.29 -2.88
N ILE A 85 17.80 3.51 -1.78
CA ILE A 85 17.77 2.58 -0.64
C ILE A 85 17.08 1.26 -1.03
N ILE A 86 15.97 1.32 -1.78
CA ILE A 86 15.31 0.13 -2.35
C ILE A 86 16.29 -0.66 -3.23
N ALA A 87 17.03 0.03 -4.11
CA ALA A 87 18.05 -0.60 -4.95
C ALA A 87 19.15 -1.28 -4.12
N GLY A 88 19.73 -0.59 -3.14
CA GLY A 88 20.75 -1.15 -2.25
C GLY A 88 20.24 -2.38 -1.47
N VAL A 89 19.05 -2.28 -0.88
CA VAL A 89 18.46 -3.39 -0.09
C VAL A 89 18.15 -4.60 -0.96
N VAL A 90 17.67 -4.44 -2.20
CA VAL A 90 17.44 -5.57 -3.11
C VAL A 90 18.76 -6.14 -3.63
N LEU A 91 19.72 -5.29 -4.01
CA LEU A 91 21.02 -5.76 -4.52
C LEU A 91 21.85 -6.49 -3.46
N VAL A 92 21.72 -6.14 -2.17
CA VAL A 92 22.39 -6.82 -1.06
C VAL A 92 21.58 -8.02 -0.55
N PHE A 93 20.35 -7.81 -0.06
CA PHE A 93 19.66 -8.81 0.77
C PHE A 93 18.74 -9.79 0.02
N VAL A 94 18.21 -9.46 -1.16
CA VAL A 94 17.44 -10.42 -1.98
C VAL A 94 18.42 -11.37 -2.67
N PRO A 95 18.24 -12.70 -2.64
CA PRO A 95 17.03 -13.45 -2.31
C PRO A 95 17.03 -14.10 -0.90
N GLY A 96 17.84 -13.59 0.03
CA GLY A 96 17.93 -14.11 1.39
C GLY A 96 18.52 -15.53 1.50
N GLY A 97 18.59 -16.03 2.73
CA GLY A 97 19.10 -17.39 3.03
C GLY A 97 18.14 -18.54 2.68
N THR A 98 16.99 -18.26 2.06
CA THR A 98 15.98 -19.27 1.71
C THR A 98 16.23 -19.94 0.35
N VAL A 99 17.33 -19.62 -0.33
CA VAL A 99 17.66 -20.15 -1.66
C VAL A 99 18.68 -21.28 -1.54
N PRO A 100 18.44 -22.48 -2.13
CA PRO A 100 19.37 -23.59 -2.08
C PRO A 100 20.74 -23.25 -2.69
N ASN A 101 21.82 -23.73 -2.08
CA ASN A 101 23.22 -23.42 -2.46
C ASN A 101 23.55 -23.70 -3.94
N ASN A 102 22.85 -24.64 -4.59
CA ASN A 102 23.07 -25.01 -5.98
C ASN A 102 22.22 -24.19 -6.99
N THR A 103 21.63 -23.07 -6.57
CA THR A 103 20.76 -22.25 -7.44
C THR A 103 21.60 -21.42 -8.42
N PRO A 104 21.38 -21.51 -9.74
CA PRO A 104 22.17 -20.76 -10.72
C PRO A 104 21.96 -19.24 -10.62
N SER A 105 23.04 -18.48 -10.78
CA SER A 105 23.07 -17.02 -10.64
C SER A 105 22.07 -16.28 -11.53
N SER A 106 21.67 -16.87 -12.66
CA SER A 106 20.65 -16.32 -13.56
C SER A 106 19.25 -16.25 -12.92
N LEU A 107 18.88 -17.23 -12.07
CA LEU A 107 17.62 -17.20 -11.31
C LEU A 107 17.69 -16.18 -10.16
N ILE A 108 18.86 -16.09 -9.50
CA ILE A 108 19.12 -15.11 -8.45
C ILE A 108 18.98 -13.68 -8.99
N TRP A 109 19.61 -13.38 -10.13
CA TRP A 109 19.50 -12.07 -10.79
C TRP A 109 18.08 -11.79 -11.31
N ARG A 110 17.38 -12.78 -11.88
CA ARG A 110 15.96 -12.64 -12.24
C ARG A 110 15.10 -12.26 -11.02
N ARG A 111 15.35 -12.82 -9.84
CA ARG A 111 14.62 -12.43 -8.61
C ARG A 111 15.02 -11.03 -8.12
N LYS A 112 16.31 -10.67 -8.10
CA LYS A 112 16.77 -9.31 -7.76
C LYS A 112 16.12 -8.26 -8.67
N ILE A 113 16.14 -8.47 -9.99
CA ILE A 113 15.54 -7.56 -10.97
C ILE A 113 14.02 -7.45 -10.77
N TRP A 114 13.32 -8.56 -10.50
CA TRP A 114 11.88 -8.53 -10.22
C TRP A 114 11.54 -7.72 -8.95
N GLU A 115 12.19 -8.01 -7.83
CA GLU A 115 11.97 -7.30 -6.57
C GLU A 115 12.31 -5.80 -6.67
N LEU A 116 13.33 -5.45 -7.46
CA LEU A 116 13.72 -4.06 -7.73
C LEU A 116 12.68 -3.34 -8.58
N HIS A 117 12.29 -3.94 -9.72
CA HIS A 117 11.26 -3.39 -10.61
C HIS A 117 9.96 -3.12 -9.85
N VAL A 118 9.49 -4.09 -9.06
CA VAL A 118 8.24 -3.97 -8.29
C VAL A 118 8.35 -2.98 -7.13
N GLY A 119 9.50 -2.90 -6.45
CA GLY A 119 9.77 -1.89 -5.43
C GLY A 119 9.75 -0.45 -5.98
N LEU A 120 10.38 -0.23 -7.15
CA LEU A 120 10.39 1.08 -7.80
C LEU A 120 9.03 1.44 -8.40
N LEU A 121 8.31 0.49 -8.99
CA LEU A 121 6.97 0.69 -9.55
C LEU A 121 5.94 1.05 -8.46
N GLY A 122 6.05 0.46 -7.26
CA GLY A 122 5.23 0.82 -6.11
C GLY A 122 5.56 2.18 -5.48
N LEU A 123 6.84 2.54 -5.41
CA LEU A 123 7.26 3.89 -5.00
C LEU A 123 6.74 4.95 -5.98
N ALA A 124 6.88 4.69 -7.28
CA ALA A 124 6.40 5.58 -8.34
C ALA A 124 4.88 5.74 -8.34
N LEU A 125 4.11 4.65 -8.16
CA LEU A 125 2.66 4.70 -8.00
C LEU A 125 2.26 5.57 -6.81
N SER A 126 2.88 5.35 -5.63
CA SER A 126 2.62 6.13 -4.42
C SER A 126 2.84 7.63 -4.64
N PHE A 127 3.99 7.99 -5.21
CA PHE A 127 4.37 9.38 -5.45
C PHE A 127 3.47 10.06 -6.49
N VAL A 128 3.23 9.41 -7.64
CA VAL A 128 2.47 9.99 -8.76
C VAL A 128 0.98 10.14 -8.41
N SER A 129 0.35 9.15 -7.77
CA SER A 129 -1.05 9.26 -7.35
C SER A 129 -1.27 10.42 -6.38
N VAL A 130 -0.37 10.62 -5.42
CA VAL A 130 -0.46 11.72 -4.45
C VAL A 130 -0.22 13.06 -5.12
N PHE A 131 0.80 13.16 -5.97
CA PHE A 131 1.09 14.39 -6.72
C PHE A 131 -0.11 14.82 -7.59
N PHE A 132 -0.79 13.88 -8.25
CA PHE A 132 -2.01 14.15 -8.99
C PHE A 132 -3.11 14.78 -8.12
N PHE A 133 -3.51 14.12 -7.03
CA PHE A 133 -4.58 14.64 -6.17
C PHE A 133 -4.23 15.98 -5.54
N VAL A 134 -2.97 16.17 -5.10
CA VAL A 134 -2.49 17.42 -4.50
C VAL A 134 -2.58 18.60 -5.47
N GLN A 135 -2.15 18.43 -6.72
CA GLN A 135 -2.16 19.50 -7.72
C GLN A 135 -3.60 19.86 -8.14
N CYS A 136 -4.47 18.85 -8.31
CA CYS A 136 -5.90 19.05 -8.55
C CYS A 136 -6.57 19.82 -7.39
N MET A 137 -6.35 19.40 -6.14
CA MET A 137 -6.96 20.03 -4.97
C MET A 137 -6.45 21.46 -4.72
N LYS A 138 -5.14 21.71 -4.84
CA LYS A 138 -4.54 23.04 -4.71
C LYS A 138 -5.19 24.05 -5.65
N ASN A 139 -5.34 23.69 -6.93
CA ASN A 139 -5.85 24.60 -7.95
C ASN A 139 -7.37 24.72 -7.95
N LEU A 140 -8.11 23.71 -7.46
CA LEU A 140 -9.57 23.78 -7.28
C LEU A 140 -9.98 24.62 -6.05
N LEU A 141 -9.30 24.45 -4.92
CA LEU A 141 -9.78 24.93 -3.62
C LEU A 141 -9.27 26.33 -3.23
N GLY A 142 -8.14 26.77 -3.78
CA GLY A 142 -7.71 28.18 -3.72
C GLY A 142 -7.50 28.75 -2.32
N LYS A 143 -7.16 27.90 -1.33
CA LYS A 143 -7.05 28.30 0.08
C LYS A 143 -5.83 29.22 0.30
N PRO A 144 -6.02 30.43 0.88
CA PRO A 144 -4.92 31.28 1.35
C PRO A 144 -3.99 30.58 2.35
N ARG A 145 -2.68 30.83 2.22
CA ARG A 145 -1.63 30.42 3.19
C ARG A 145 -1.64 31.29 4.45
N PRO A 146 -1.02 30.83 5.56
CA PRO A 146 -0.85 31.67 6.74
C PRO A 146 -0.02 32.95 6.48
N ASN A 147 0.85 32.91 5.47
CA ASN A 147 1.60 34.07 4.97
C ASN A 147 0.99 34.73 3.71
N MET A 148 -0.35 34.71 3.54
CA MET A 148 -1.01 35.28 2.36
C MET A 148 -0.88 36.81 2.29
N LEU A 149 -1.16 37.54 3.37
CA LEU A 149 -1.20 39.01 3.31
C LEU A 149 0.18 39.62 3.01
N SER A 150 1.24 39.02 3.53
CA SER A 150 2.64 39.40 3.26
C SER A 150 3.17 38.93 1.89
N ARG A 151 2.43 38.07 1.18
CA ARG A 151 2.62 37.81 -0.27
C ARG A 151 1.79 38.75 -1.15
N CYS A 152 0.57 39.06 -0.71
CA CYS A 152 -0.45 39.82 -1.43
C CYS A 152 -0.06 41.29 -1.64
N GLU A 153 0.47 41.95 -0.61
CA GLU A 153 0.73 43.40 -0.61
C GLU A 153 -0.56 44.18 -0.99
N PRO A 154 -1.62 44.16 -0.14
CA PRO A 154 -2.95 44.61 -0.50
C PRO A 154 -3.09 46.13 -0.62
N ASP A 155 -3.86 46.58 -1.61
CA ASP A 155 -4.26 47.98 -1.79
C ASP A 155 -5.29 48.42 -0.74
N VAL A 156 -4.79 48.78 0.45
CA VAL A 156 -5.60 49.32 1.54
C VAL A 156 -6.20 50.70 1.23
N ALA A 157 -5.63 51.46 0.29
CA ALA A 157 -6.11 52.79 -0.06
C ALA A 157 -7.38 52.73 -0.93
N ASN A 158 -7.43 51.78 -1.87
CA ASN A 158 -8.57 51.56 -2.76
C ASN A 158 -9.43 50.35 -2.35
N ALA A 159 -9.28 49.82 -1.13
CA ALA A 159 -9.85 48.53 -0.71
C ALA A 159 -11.35 48.36 -1.02
N MET A 160 -12.16 49.43 -0.90
CA MET A 160 -13.60 49.41 -1.20
C MET A 160 -13.93 49.05 -2.67
N LYS A 161 -13.00 49.26 -3.62
CA LYS A 161 -13.12 48.83 -5.02
C LYS A 161 -13.14 47.29 -5.17
N TYR A 162 -12.50 46.58 -4.23
CA TYR A 162 -12.28 45.14 -4.28
C TYR A 162 -13.14 44.36 -3.27
N LEU A 163 -14.15 45.01 -2.68
CA LEU A 163 -15.07 44.39 -1.72
C LEU A 163 -15.95 43.35 -2.43
N ALA A 164 -15.74 42.08 -2.11
CA ALA A 164 -16.52 40.96 -2.66
C ALA A 164 -17.77 40.67 -1.83
N ALA A 165 -17.65 40.73 -0.50
CA ALA A 165 -18.76 40.54 0.44
C ALA A 165 -18.47 41.20 1.80
N GLY A 166 -19.48 41.30 2.66
CA GLY A 166 -19.27 41.67 4.07
C GLY A 166 -20.54 42.05 4.81
N TYR A 167 -20.50 42.01 6.13
CA TYR A 167 -21.61 42.48 6.97
C TYR A 167 -21.45 43.98 7.26
N ALA A 168 -22.36 44.81 6.73
CA ALA A 168 -22.19 46.26 6.67
C ALA A 168 -22.12 46.99 8.03
N ASN A 169 -22.67 46.40 9.10
CA ASN A 169 -22.98 47.10 10.36
C ASN A 169 -22.15 46.60 11.57
N SER A 170 -20.97 46.00 11.36
CA SER A 170 -20.13 45.46 12.44
C SER A 170 -18.95 46.38 12.80
N LEU A 171 -18.75 46.60 14.10
CA LEU A 171 -17.59 47.32 14.67
C LEU A 171 -16.27 46.54 14.56
N ALA A 172 -16.34 45.22 14.28
CA ALA A 172 -15.22 44.43 13.80
C ALA A 172 -15.37 44.23 12.28
N ASP A 173 -14.31 44.49 11.53
CA ASP A 173 -14.35 44.67 10.07
C ASP A 173 -14.62 43.36 9.29
N GLY A 174 -15.89 42.91 9.30
CA GLY A 174 -16.39 41.69 8.67
C GLY A 174 -16.46 41.75 7.15
N ARG A 175 -15.52 42.47 6.52
CA ARG A 175 -15.38 42.66 5.07
C ARG A 175 -14.47 41.60 4.47
N ILE A 176 -14.82 41.18 3.26
CA ILE A 176 -14.19 40.12 2.48
C ILE A 176 -13.89 40.68 1.09
N TYR A 177 -12.65 40.55 0.64
CA TYR A 177 -12.12 41.20 -0.55
C TYR A 177 -11.68 40.15 -1.59
N SER A 178 -11.87 40.49 -2.88
CA SER A 178 -11.30 39.74 -3.98
C SER A 178 -9.78 39.74 -3.92
N ALA A 179 -9.16 38.67 -4.41
CA ALA A 179 -7.72 38.57 -4.63
C ALA A 179 -7.14 39.65 -5.57
N ASP A 180 -7.99 40.38 -6.31
CA ASP A 180 -7.58 41.52 -7.14
C ASP A 180 -7.11 42.74 -6.34
N ILE A 181 -7.30 42.74 -5.01
CA ILE A 181 -6.73 43.75 -4.10
C ILE A 181 -5.19 43.69 -4.00
N CYS A 182 -4.58 42.56 -4.38
CA CYS A 182 -3.15 42.32 -4.20
C CYS A 182 -2.31 43.08 -5.25
N GLN A 183 -1.41 43.97 -4.81
CA GLN A 183 -0.52 44.74 -5.71
C GLN A 183 0.70 43.94 -6.18
N GLN A 184 0.85 42.69 -5.72
CA GLN A 184 1.97 41.81 -6.03
C GLN A 184 2.20 41.62 -7.54
N ARG A 185 3.39 42.02 -8.01
CA ARG A 185 3.79 41.89 -9.43
C ARG A 185 4.19 40.46 -9.81
N ASP A 186 4.72 39.68 -8.88
CA ASP A 186 5.04 38.27 -9.11
C ASP A 186 3.78 37.39 -8.97
N SER A 187 3.22 37.03 -10.13
CA SER A 187 2.04 36.16 -10.21
C SER A 187 2.29 34.74 -9.69
N ALA A 188 3.53 34.25 -9.68
CA ALA A 188 3.88 32.95 -9.10
C ALA A 188 3.92 33.03 -7.56
N LYS A 189 4.56 34.06 -6.98
CA LYS A 189 4.54 34.35 -5.53
C LYS A 189 3.11 34.51 -5.01
N LEU A 190 2.25 35.19 -5.78
CA LEU A 190 0.84 35.40 -5.46
C LEU A 190 0.02 34.11 -5.60
N ASN A 191 0.12 33.40 -6.73
CA ASN A 191 -0.63 32.15 -6.96
C ASN A 191 -0.26 31.08 -5.93
N GLU A 192 1.01 30.93 -5.55
CA GLU A 192 1.40 29.97 -4.52
C GLU A 192 0.86 30.35 -3.13
N GLY A 193 0.55 31.63 -2.89
CA GLY A 193 -0.19 32.09 -1.72
C GLY A 193 -1.59 31.50 -1.60
N PHE A 194 -2.26 31.19 -2.72
CA PHE A 194 -3.59 30.55 -2.76
C PHE A 194 -3.54 29.01 -2.82
N ARG A 195 -2.35 28.39 -2.72
CA ARG A 195 -2.19 26.93 -2.76
C ARG A 195 -1.86 26.32 -1.39
N ALA A 196 -2.51 26.76 -0.32
CA ALA A 196 -2.25 26.25 1.03
C ALA A 196 -2.71 24.80 1.26
N PHE A 197 -3.86 24.39 0.72
CA PHE A 197 -4.43 23.07 0.98
C PHE A 197 -4.48 22.20 -0.29
N PRO A 198 -4.03 20.94 -0.25
CA PRO A 198 -3.23 20.28 0.79
C PRO A 198 -1.73 20.69 0.77
N SER A 199 -0.98 20.36 1.83
CA SER A 199 0.46 20.60 1.89
C SER A 199 1.29 19.65 1.00
N GLY A 200 1.86 20.19 -0.07
CA GLY A 200 2.62 19.41 -1.06
C GLY A 200 3.88 18.73 -0.52
N HIS A 201 4.63 19.38 0.38
CA HIS A 201 5.79 18.75 1.03
C HIS A 201 5.38 17.58 1.92
N SER A 202 4.30 17.74 2.68
CA SER A 202 3.83 16.75 3.67
C SER A 202 3.18 15.52 2.99
N SER A 203 2.57 15.73 1.82
CA SER A 203 2.01 14.64 1.04
C SER A 203 3.09 13.81 0.34
N ILE A 204 4.12 14.44 -0.27
CA ILE A 204 5.20 13.70 -0.92
C ILE A 204 6.14 13.03 0.09
N SER A 205 6.40 13.66 1.25
CA SER A 205 7.20 13.06 2.32
C SER A 205 6.54 11.79 2.84
N ALA A 206 5.22 11.83 3.09
CA ALA A 206 4.45 10.64 3.43
C ALA A 206 4.50 9.58 2.33
N ALA A 207 4.14 9.95 1.09
CA ALA A 207 4.08 9.02 -0.04
C ALA A 207 5.39 8.24 -0.26
N GLY A 208 6.52 8.92 -0.15
CA GLY A 208 7.85 8.35 -0.35
C GLY A 208 8.42 7.61 0.86
N LEU A 209 8.46 8.29 2.01
CA LEU A 209 9.18 7.80 3.19
C LEU A 209 8.34 6.81 4.02
N VAL A 210 7.00 6.88 3.99
CA VAL A 210 6.15 5.81 4.54
C VAL A 210 6.22 4.58 3.63
N TYR A 211 6.28 4.74 2.30
CA TYR A 211 6.51 3.59 1.41
C TYR A 211 7.86 2.94 1.71
N LEU A 212 8.93 3.72 1.90
CA LEU A 212 10.23 3.20 2.31
C LEU A 212 10.17 2.51 3.68
N THR A 213 9.46 3.08 4.66
CA THR A 213 9.25 2.49 5.99
C THR A 213 8.59 1.11 5.87
N LEU A 214 7.50 0.98 5.10
CA LEU A 214 6.81 -0.28 4.85
C LEU A 214 7.70 -1.29 4.09
N PHE A 215 8.47 -0.82 3.12
CA PHE A 215 9.40 -1.64 2.35
C PHE A 215 10.53 -2.19 3.24
N LEU A 216 11.18 -1.35 4.05
CA LEU A 216 12.22 -1.78 5.00
C LEU A 216 11.65 -2.72 6.06
N ALA A 217 10.47 -2.42 6.62
CA ALA A 217 9.78 -3.31 7.55
C ALA A 217 9.55 -4.71 6.96
N SER A 218 9.12 -4.78 5.70
CA SER A 218 8.96 -6.02 4.93
C SER A 218 10.30 -6.76 4.74
N LYS A 219 11.33 -6.09 4.22
CA LYS A 219 12.63 -6.71 3.90
C LYS A 219 13.46 -7.12 5.13
N LEU A 220 13.26 -6.45 6.27
CA LEU A 220 13.97 -6.70 7.52
C LEU A 220 13.12 -7.50 8.54
N ALA A 221 11.94 -7.98 8.13
CA ALA A 221 10.95 -8.68 8.96
C ALA A 221 10.52 -7.93 10.26
N VAL A 222 10.67 -6.60 10.29
CA VAL A 222 10.25 -5.78 11.43
C VAL A 222 8.73 -5.62 11.40
N ASN A 223 8.05 -6.38 12.25
CA ASN A 223 6.59 -6.38 12.37
C ASN A 223 6.17 -6.65 13.82
N ILE A 224 4.92 -6.31 14.17
CA ILE A 224 4.34 -6.68 15.46
C ILE A 224 4.10 -8.19 15.44
N PRO A 225 4.68 -8.97 16.38
CA PRO A 225 4.52 -10.42 16.40
C PRO A 225 3.05 -10.86 16.37
N PHE A 226 2.68 -11.55 15.29
CA PHE A 226 1.33 -12.09 15.08
C PHE A 226 1.38 -13.63 15.07
N VAL A 227 0.50 -14.25 15.84
CA VAL A 227 0.28 -15.70 15.82
C VAL A 227 -1.00 -15.97 15.02
N PRO A 228 -0.95 -16.69 13.88
CA PRO A 228 -2.15 -17.06 13.15
C PRO A 228 -2.98 -18.04 13.99
N PRO A 229 -4.33 -17.96 13.95
CA PRO A 229 -5.17 -18.77 14.83
C PRO A 229 -5.25 -20.24 14.36
N SER A 230 -4.27 -21.06 14.75
CA SER A 230 -4.31 -22.52 14.62
C SER A 230 -5.06 -23.18 15.79
N MET A 231 -5.80 -24.25 15.52
CA MET A 231 -6.72 -24.87 16.48
C MET A 231 -6.01 -25.53 17.68
N LYS A 232 -6.66 -25.50 18.86
CA LYS A 232 -6.19 -25.95 20.20
C LYS A 232 -5.10 -25.08 20.84
N TRP A 233 -5.18 -24.92 22.17
CA TRP A 233 -4.45 -23.88 22.92
C TRP A 233 -3.93 -24.38 24.28
N ARG A 234 -2.70 -24.00 24.66
CA ARG A 234 -2.18 -24.10 26.04
C ARG A 234 -1.41 -22.82 26.40
N HIS A 235 -1.87 -22.10 27.43
CA HIS A 235 -1.32 -20.80 27.87
C HIS A 235 -0.16 -20.96 28.87
N GLU A 236 0.86 -21.75 28.51
CA GLU A 236 1.89 -22.19 29.46
C GLU A 236 3.22 -21.43 29.30
N ALA A 237 3.74 -20.94 30.43
CA ALA A 237 4.98 -20.16 30.47
C ALA A 237 6.24 -21.01 30.22
N PHE A 238 6.21 -22.28 30.62
CA PHE A 238 7.34 -23.23 30.54
C PHE A 238 6.85 -24.63 30.11
N PRO A 239 6.65 -24.88 28.80
CA PRO A 239 6.15 -26.18 28.30
C PRO A 239 7.10 -27.37 28.53
N SER A 240 8.34 -27.12 28.95
CA SER A 240 9.30 -28.14 29.39
C SER A 240 9.26 -28.41 30.90
N ARG A 241 8.22 -27.92 31.60
CA ARG A 241 7.94 -28.14 33.03
C ARG A 241 6.49 -28.52 33.32
N SER A 242 5.60 -28.42 32.33
CA SER A 242 4.27 -29.06 32.35
C SER A 242 4.46 -30.57 32.22
N GLY A 243 4.07 -31.33 33.25
CA GLY A 243 4.33 -32.77 33.33
C GLY A 243 3.67 -33.59 32.21
N GLU A 244 4.45 -34.54 31.69
CA GLU A 244 4.18 -35.98 31.74
C GLU A 244 2.69 -36.42 31.68
N TYR A 245 2.33 -37.04 30.55
CA TYR A 245 1.07 -37.76 30.35
C TYR A 245 1.41 -39.25 30.21
N GLU A 246 0.87 -40.10 31.09
CA GLU A 246 1.10 -41.54 31.02
C GLU A 246 0.42 -42.16 29.78
N PRO A 247 1.12 -42.96 28.97
CA PRO A 247 0.52 -43.66 27.84
C PRO A 247 -0.26 -44.90 28.33
N SER A 248 -1.59 -44.84 28.28
CA SER A 248 -2.42 -46.03 28.47
C SER A 248 -2.21 -47.02 27.32
N ALA A 249 -1.82 -48.25 27.66
CA ALA A 249 -1.19 -49.16 26.70
C ALA A 249 -2.19 -49.83 25.74
N SER A 250 -2.06 -49.57 24.43
CA SER A 250 -2.19 -50.62 23.38
C SER A 250 -1.77 -50.12 21.99
N SER A 251 -1.38 -51.08 21.14
CA SER A 251 -0.92 -50.97 19.73
C SER A 251 0.52 -50.47 19.50
N SER A 252 1.14 -50.99 18.44
CA SER A 252 2.58 -50.94 18.19
C SER A 252 2.95 -50.14 16.94
N ALA A 253 3.70 -49.05 17.11
CA ALA A 253 4.43 -48.40 16.03
C ALA A 253 5.69 -47.71 16.57
N THR A 254 6.78 -47.76 15.82
CA THR A 254 7.98 -46.97 16.11
C THR A 254 7.84 -45.55 15.55
N ASP A 255 7.48 -44.60 16.40
CA ASP A 255 7.79 -43.18 16.16
C ASP A 255 8.12 -42.48 17.49
N ASN A 256 8.93 -41.43 17.45
CA ASN A 256 9.42 -40.75 18.65
C ASN A 256 8.38 -39.71 19.12
N GLY A 257 7.71 -40.01 20.24
CA GLY A 257 6.63 -39.20 20.83
C GLY A 257 6.98 -37.74 21.10
N ARG A 258 6.85 -36.91 20.06
CA ARG A 258 6.88 -35.45 20.10
C ARG A 258 5.79 -34.94 19.17
N ASP A 259 4.58 -34.74 19.69
CA ASP A 259 3.51 -34.10 18.93
C ASP A 259 4.00 -32.72 18.42
N PRO A 260 4.12 -32.52 17.10
CA PRO A 260 4.56 -31.23 16.56
C PRO A 260 3.51 -30.13 16.79
N GLU A 261 2.27 -30.53 17.11
CA GLU A 261 1.12 -29.67 17.44
C GLU A 261 1.28 -28.99 18.82
N ILE A 262 2.08 -29.53 19.74
CA ILE A 262 2.34 -28.92 21.07
C ILE A 262 3.57 -28.01 21.01
N GLN A 263 3.53 -26.99 20.14
CA GLN A 263 4.45 -25.85 20.20
C GLN A 263 3.76 -24.63 20.82
N SER A 264 4.29 -24.15 21.93
CA SER A 264 3.73 -22.94 22.56
C SER A 264 3.92 -21.71 21.68
N GLN A 265 2.91 -20.83 21.68
CA GLN A 265 2.85 -19.57 20.92
C GLN A 265 4.15 -18.74 21.04
N ARG A 266 4.79 -18.76 22.22
CA ARG A 266 6.07 -18.09 22.52
C ARG A 266 7.28 -18.55 21.68
N ARG A 267 7.17 -19.68 20.97
CA ARG A 267 8.21 -20.18 20.03
C ARG A 267 7.94 -19.79 18.57
N GLN A 268 6.73 -19.34 18.23
CA GLN A 268 6.29 -19.13 16.86
C GLN A 268 6.62 -17.73 16.32
N ALA A 269 6.79 -16.73 17.19
CA ALA A 269 7.19 -15.38 16.82
C ALA A 269 8.06 -14.72 17.91
N ALA A 270 8.95 -13.82 17.49
CA ALA A 270 9.80 -13.01 18.36
C ALA A 270 9.84 -11.56 17.86
N GLY A 271 10.06 -10.60 18.76
CA GLY A 271 10.26 -9.20 18.37
C GLY A 271 11.57 -9.00 17.62
N ALA A 272 11.56 -8.18 16.57
CA ALA A 272 12.76 -7.84 15.83
C ALA A 272 13.75 -7.02 16.70
N PRO A 273 15.08 -7.20 16.55
CA PRO A 273 16.08 -6.40 17.27
C PRO A 273 15.90 -4.88 17.08
N LEU A 274 16.08 -4.12 18.16
CA LEU A 274 15.82 -2.67 18.18
C LEU A 274 16.60 -1.87 17.12
N TYR A 275 17.80 -2.31 16.72
CA TYR A 275 18.57 -1.64 15.68
C TYR A 275 17.89 -1.72 14.29
N LEU A 276 17.17 -2.82 13.99
CA LEU A 276 16.36 -2.92 12.77
C LEU A 276 15.13 -2.01 12.86
N LEU A 277 14.51 -1.91 14.03
CA LEU A 277 13.38 -0.99 14.27
C LEU A 277 13.80 0.47 14.06
N VAL A 278 14.98 0.88 14.53
CA VAL A 278 15.55 2.21 14.27
C VAL A 278 15.74 2.46 12.77
N LEU A 279 16.36 1.52 12.04
CA LEU A 279 16.54 1.63 10.58
C LEU A 279 15.22 1.76 9.82
N VAL A 280 14.17 1.09 10.28
CA VAL A 280 12.81 1.19 9.71
C VAL A 280 12.13 2.53 10.04
N ILE A 281 12.35 3.10 11.23
CA ILE A 281 11.69 4.33 11.68
C ILE A 281 12.37 5.61 11.15
N VAL A 282 13.68 5.60 10.84
CA VAL A 282 14.40 6.81 10.36
C VAL A 282 13.71 7.51 9.16
N PRO A 283 13.23 6.82 8.11
CA PRO A 283 12.47 7.46 7.04
C PRO A 283 11.18 8.14 7.53
N PHE A 284 10.41 7.49 8.40
CA PHE A 284 9.20 8.06 8.99
C PHE A 284 9.51 9.31 9.83
N ALA A 285 10.58 9.29 10.63
CA ALA A 285 11.03 10.44 11.40
C ALA A 285 11.45 11.63 10.51
N LEU A 286 12.12 11.37 9.39
CA LEU A 286 12.42 12.39 8.38
C LEU A 286 11.14 12.98 7.75
N ALA A 287 10.12 12.16 7.51
CA ALA A 287 8.84 12.63 6.99
C ALA A 287 8.13 13.57 7.98
N VAL A 288 8.15 13.23 9.27
CA VAL A 288 7.64 14.09 10.36
C VAL A 288 8.43 15.39 10.44
N TYR A 289 9.77 15.36 10.35
CA TYR A 289 10.58 16.59 10.32
C TYR A 289 10.22 17.51 9.14
N ILE A 290 10.00 16.94 7.94
CA ILE A 290 9.53 17.70 6.78
C ILE A 290 8.18 18.37 7.06
N ASN A 291 7.24 17.68 7.73
CA ASN A 291 5.95 18.26 8.12
C ASN A 291 6.13 19.42 9.12
N CYS A 292 6.95 19.24 10.16
CA CYS A 292 7.20 20.27 11.18
C CYS A 292 7.76 21.56 10.56
N SER A 293 8.63 21.46 9.53
CA SER A 293 9.13 22.63 8.81
C SER A 293 8.01 23.45 8.14
N ARG A 294 6.91 22.83 7.71
CA ARG A 294 5.79 23.53 7.04
C ARG A 294 4.97 24.41 7.97
N TRP A 295 4.90 24.03 9.25
CA TRP A 295 4.28 24.82 10.31
C TRP A 295 5.24 25.93 10.78
N PHE A 296 6.52 25.59 10.97
CA PHE A 296 7.57 26.54 11.38
C PHE A 296 7.76 27.70 10.39
N ASP A 297 7.71 27.43 9.08
CA ASP A 297 7.85 28.44 8.02
C ASP A 297 6.57 29.27 7.76
N TYR A 298 5.52 29.14 8.58
CA TYR A 298 4.18 29.73 8.36
C TYR A 298 3.57 29.41 6.98
N GLN A 299 3.94 28.28 6.38
CA GLN A 299 3.51 27.92 5.02
C GLN A 299 2.15 27.23 4.98
N HIS A 300 1.77 26.49 6.04
CA HIS A 300 0.58 25.65 6.07
C HIS A 300 -0.03 25.56 7.46
N ASP A 301 -1.37 25.44 7.55
CA ASP A 301 -2.04 25.11 8.81
C ASP A 301 -1.84 23.64 9.18
N GLY A 302 -1.98 23.31 10.47
CA GLY A 302 -1.86 21.94 10.97
C GLY A 302 -2.82 20.97 10.29
N PHE A 303 -4.03 21.39 9.93
CA PHE A 303 -4.97 20.57 9.15
C PHE A 303 -4.46 20.29 7.73
N ASP A 304 -3.88 21.28 7.05
CA ASP A 304 -3.34 21.14 5.69
C ASP A 304 -2.15 20.17 5.65
N ILE A 305 -1.39 20.10 6.74
CA ILE A 305 -0.26 19.20 6.97
C ILE A 305 -0.76 17.78 7.30
N ILE A 306 -1.67 17.64 8.27
CA ILE A 306 -2.20 16.33 8.71
C ILE A 306 -2.97 15.64 7.60
N PHE A 307 -3.85 16.35 6.89
CA PHE A 307 -4.63 15.80 5.78
C PHE A 307 -3.73 15.36 4.62
N ALA A 308 -2.72 16.17 4.28
CA ALA A 308 -1.71 15.82 3.28
C ALA A 308 -0.89 14.58 3.66
N PHE A 309 -0.45 14.50 4.91
CA PHE A 309 0.32 13.38 5.43
C PHE A 309 -0.51 12.08 5.47
N LEU A 310 -1.79 12.17 5.85
CA LEU A 310 -2.73 11.05 5.80
C LEU A 310 -2.96 10.58 4.35
N MET A 311 -3.18 11.49 3.40
CA MET A 311 -3.34 11.16 1.99
C MET A 311 -2.11 10.42 1.44
N GLY A 312 -0.91 10.92 1.71
CA GLY A 312 0.33 10.27 1.29
C GLY A 312 0.57 8.93 2.00
N THR A 313 0.18 8.79 3.26
CA THR A 313 0.23 7.54 4.03
C THR A 313 -0.70 6.48 3.43
N VAL A 314 -1.92 6.87 3.05
CA VAL A 314 -2.90 5.98 2.39
C VAL A 314 -2.39 5.51 1.03
N ALA A 315 -1.81 6.40 0.22
CA ALA A 315 -1.23 6.03 -1.07
C ALA A 315 0.03 5.15 -0.94
N ALA A 316 0.89 5.42 0.05
CA ALA A 316 2.04 4.59 0.37
C ALA A 316 1.61 3.17 0.79
N TYR A 317 0.62 3.07 1.67
CA TYR A 317 0.06 1.79 2.09
C TYR A 317 -0.60 1.04 0.92
N TYR A 318 -1.47 1.70 0.14
CA TYR A 318 -2.11 1.10 -1.02
C TYR A 318 -1.08 0.56 -2.02
N SER A 319 -0.12 1.40 -2.43
CA SER A 319 0.89 1.05 -3.43
C SER A 319 1.84 -0.03 -2.90
N PHE A 320 2.17 -0.03 -1.61
CA PHE A 320 2.91 -1.12 -1.00
C PHE A 320 2.11 -2.43 -1.02
N ARG A 321 0.83 -2.42 -0.62
CA ARG A 321 -0.03 -3.62 -0.60
C ARG A 321 -0.35 -4.18 -1.98
N PHE A 322 -0.45 -3.31 -3.00
CA PHE A 322 -0.66 -3.66 -4.40
C PHE A 322 0.51 -4.46 -5.00
N TYR A 323 1.73 -4.22 -4.51
CA TYR A 323 2.97 -4.77 -5.07
C TYR A 323 3.71 -5.79 -4.19
N HIS A 324 3.51 -5.76 -2.87
CA HIS A 324 4.15 -6.67 -1.90
C HIS A 324 3.15 -7.51 -1.13
N LEU A 325 3.62 -8.63 -0.55
CA LEU A 325 2.85 -9.43 0.39
C LEU A 325 2.65 -8.69 1.75
N PRO A 326 1.71 -9.13 2.61
CA PRO A 326 1.52 -8.54 3.95
C PRO A 326 2.80 -8.70 4.79
N ILE A 327 3.22 -7.66 5.52
CA ILE A 327 4.50 -7.67 6.27
C ILE A 327 4.59 -8.87 7.24
N ALA A 328 3.51 -9.17 7.97
CA ALA A 328 3.46 -10.25 8.97
C ALA A 328 3.37 -11.69 8.41
N GLY A 329 3.19 -11.87 7.09
CA GLY A 329 3.04 -13.21 6.48
C GLY A 329 3.72 -13.40 5.13
N GLY A 330 4.36 -12.34 4.61
CA GLY A 330 4.92 -12.30 3.27
C GLY A 330 6.40 -12.66 3.15
N ALA A 331 7.08 -12.89 4.28
CA ALA A 331 8.53 -13.13 4.36
C ALA A 331 9.37 -12.12 3.53
N GLY A 332 8.93 -10.86 3.46
CA GLY A 332 9.58 -9.78 2.73
C GLY A 332 9.39 -9.78 1.21
N TRP A 333 8.54 -10.63 0.61
CA TRP A 333 8.46 -10.80 -0.84
C TRP A 333 7.46 -9.91 -1.58
N ALA A 334 7.82 -9.52 -2.80
CA ALA A 334 6.88 -8.99 -3.80
C ALA A 334 5.86 -10.06 -4.25
N TRP A 335 4.73 -9.62 -4.83
CA TRP A 335 3.83 -10.51 -5.56
C TRP A 335 4.54 -11.16 -6.78
N ARG A 336 3.98 -12.27 -7.30
CA ARG A 336 4.52 -12.96 -8.48
C ARG A 336 4.19 -12.19 -9.78
N PRO A 337 4.98 -12.36 -10.87
CA PRO A 337 4.63 -11.80 -12.17
C PRO A 337 3.27 -12.26 -12.70
N ARG A 338 2.63 -11.42 -13.52
CA ARG A 338 1.41 -11.75 -14.29
C ARG A 338 1.72 -12.89 -15.27
N THR A 339 0.75 -13.77 -15.54
CA THR A 339 0.89 -14.81 -16.56
C THR A 339 0.58 -14.29 -17.97
N HIS A 340 1.11 -14.97 -18.99
CA HIS A 340 1.08 -14.51 -20.39
C HIS A 340 -0.34 -14.35 -20.96
N ASP A 341 -1.25 -15.24 -20.59
CA ASP A 341 -2.68 -15.17 -20.91
C ASP A 341 -3.28 -13.83 -20.41
N ARG A 342 -3.07 -13.53 -19.12
CA ARG A 342 -3.74 -12.44 -18.38
C ARG A 342 -2.96 -11.12 -18.31
N ALA A 343 -1.86 -10.98 -19.04
CA ALA A 343 -0.91 -9.87 -18.88
C ALA A 343 -1.56 -8.48 -18.76
N PHE A 344 -2.51 -8.12 -19.65
CA PHE A 344 -3.20 -6.82 -19.61
C PHE A 344 -4.52 -6.83 -18.83
N TRP A 345 -5.20 -7.97 -18.76
CA TRP A 345 -6.51 -8.10 -18.12
C TRP A 345 -6.74 -9.55 -17.70
N ALA A 346 -7.25 -9.78 -16.49
CA ALA A 346 -7.51 -11.12 -15.97
C ALA A 346 -8.83 -11.73 -16.49
N GLY A 347 -9.79 -10.90 -16.91
CA GLY A 347 -11.17 -11.30 -17.19
C GLY A 347 -12.05 -11.27 -15.93
N VAL A 348 -13.33 -10.97 -16.11
CA VAL A 348 -14.34 -11.11 -15.05
C VAL A 348 -14.50 -12.61 -14.73
N GLY A 349 -14.65 -12.96 -13.44
CA GLY A 349 -14.78 -14.35 -13.00
C GLY A 349 -13.47 -15.14 -12.86
N LYS A 350 -12.30 -14.53 -13.13
CA LYS A 350 -10.99 -15.14 -12.84
C LYS A 350 -10.42 -14.61 -11.53
N LEU A 351 -9.89 -15.52 -10.69
CA LEU A 351 -9.33 -15.24 -9.36
C LEU A 351 -8.05 -14.39 -9.34
N GLY A 352 -7.55 -13.93 -10.49
CA GLY A 352 -6.43 -13.00 -10.58
C GLY A 352 -5.55 -13.18 -11.81
N TYR A 353 -4.48 -12.37 -11.85
CA TYR A 353 -3.50 -12.26 -12.93
C TYR A 353 -2.46 -13.39 -13.00
N VAL A 354 -2.60 -14.42 -12.16
CA VAL A 354 -1.79 -15.64 -12.18
C VAL A 354 -2.69 -16.80 -12.58
N GLY A 355 -2.42 -17.43 -13.72
CA GLY A 355 -3.10 -18.65 -14.14
C GLY A 355 -2.65 -19.88 -13.37
N ASN A 356 -3.61 -20.73 -12.98
CA ASN A 356 -3.33 -22.07 -12.51
C ASN A 356 -3.04 -22.98 -13.70
N THR A 357 -1.89 -23.67 -13.70
CA THR A 357 -1.51 -24.64 -14.75
C THR A 357 -2.51 -25.80 -14.90
N GLY A 358 -3.36 -26.06 -13.90
CA GLY A 358 -4.44 -27.05 -13.96
C GLY A 358 -5.65 -26.67 -14.82
N GLU A 359 -5.90 -25.38 -15.13
CA GLU A 359 -7.10 -25.01 -15.91
C GLU A 359 -7.11 -25.64 -17.32
N ASN A 360 -5.93 -25.91 -17.89
CA ASN A 360 -5.80 -26.58 -19.19
C ASN A 360 -6.15 -28.08 -19.15
N HIS A 361 -6.06 -28.74 -17.98
CA HIS A 361 -6.33 -30.18 -17.87
C HIS A 361 -7.82 -30.47 -17.66
N HIS A 362 -8.53 -29.66 -16.90
CA HIS A 362 -9.98 -29.84 -16.71
C HIS A 362 -10.79 -29.62 -18.00
N ALA A 363 -10.31 -28.72 -18.88
CA ALA A 363 -10.91 -28.53 -20.21
C ALA A 363 -10.76 -29.76 -21.13
N ALA A 364 -9.68 -30.54 -20.99
CA ALA A 364 -9.46 -31.75 -21.77
C ALA A 364 -10.26 -32.96 -21.23
N GLY A 365 -10.32 -33.13 -19.91
CA GLY A 365 -11.06 -34.23 -19.28
C GLY A 365 -12.58 -34.18 -19.56
N ALA A 366 -13.18 -32.99 -19.51
CA ALA A 366 -14.63 -32.81 -19.64
C ALA A 366 -15.21 -33.13 -21.04
N VAL A 367 -14.36 -33.43 -22.04
CA VAL A 367 -14.76 -33.81 -23.40
C VAL A 367 -14.61 -35.32 -23.64
N ALA A 368 -13.70 -35.99 -22.94
CA ALA A 368 -13.49 -37.44 -23.06
C ALA A 368 -14.56 -38.27 -22.32
N ASP A 369 -15.08 -37.75 -21.20
CA ASP A 369 -15.92 -38.50 -20.25
C ASP A 369 -17.43 -38.50 -20.60
N ARG A 370 -17.78 -38.28 -21.88
CA ARG A 370 -19.18 -38.16 -22.35
C ARG A 370 -19.56 -39.14 -23.47
N THR A 371 -18.75 -40.18 -23.70
CA THR A 371 -18.94 -41.12 -24.83
C THR A 371 -18.97 -42.60 -24.45
N HIS A 372 -18.90 -42.97 -23.16
CA HIS A 372 -18.98 -44.37 -22.72
C HIS A 372 -19.95 -44.60 -21.54
N SER A 373 -20.42 -45.85 -21.45
CA SER A 373 -21.30 -46.44 -20.42
C SER A 373 -22.63 -45.72 -20.13
N HIS A 374 -23.58 -45.89 -21.05
CA HIS A 374 -25.01 -45.79 -20.75
C HIS A 374 -25.65 -47.17 -20.97
N TRP A 375 -25.77 -48.02 -19.93
CA TRP A 375 -26.65 -49.22 -19.86
C TRP A 375 -26.52 -49.95 -18.51
N SER A 376 -27.60 -50.62 -18.05
CA SER A 376 -27.66 -51.63 -16.96
C SER A 376 -27.34 -51.13 -15.52
N SER A 377 -28.13 -51.40 -14.47
CA SER A 377 -29.45 -52.05 -14.36
C SER A 377 -30.22 -51.56 -13.11
N ARG A 378 -31.49 -51.95 -13.02
CA ARG A 378 -32.41 -51.74 -11.88
C ARG A 378 -32.37 -52.93 -10.90
N ASP A 379 -33.26 -52.89 -9.89
CA ASP A 379 -33.69 -54.00 -9.01
C ASP A 379 -32.73 -54.38 -7.86
N GLN A 380 -33.18 -54.84 -6.67
CA GLN A 380 -34.55 -54.98 -6.10
C GLN A 380 -34.51 -55.13 -4.55
N SER A 381 -35.48 -54.55 -3.83
CA SER A 381 -35.94 -54.97 -2.46
C SER A 381 -34.89 -54.95 -1.30
N ASN A 382 -35.21 -55.16 -0.01
CA ASN A 382 -36.49 -55.49 0.63
C ASN A 382 -36.69 -54.81 2.01
N SER A 383 -37.96 -54.60 2.34
CA SER A 383 -38.60 -54.01 3.54
C SER A 383 -38.22 -54.53 4.94
N ARG A 384 -38.38 -53.66 5.96
CA ARG A 384 -39.42 -53.71 7.05
C ARG A 384 -39.19 -52.56 8.08
N GLU A 385 -40.15 -51.71 8.47
CA GLU A 385 -41.43 -51.94 9.22
C GLU A 385 -41.17 -52.13 10.73
N TYR A 386 -41.76 -51.41 11.70
CA TYR A 386 -42.83 -50.36 11.79
C TYR A 386 -42.31 -49.25 12.78
N GLN A 387 -42.95 -48.23 13.39
CA GLN A 387 -44.28 -47.59 13.59
C GLN A 387 -43.97 -46.15 14.15
N GLY A 388 -44.79 -45.07 14.23
CA GLY A 388 -46.17 -44.70 13.87
C GLY A 388 -46.52 -43.27 14.41
N ASP A 389 -47.80 -43.01 14.69
CA ASP A 389 -48.44 -41.96 15.54
C ASP A 389 -48.02 -40.46 15.42
N ASP A 390 -48.65 -39.76 14.45
CA ASP A 390 -49.46 -38.51 14.55
C ASP A 390 -49.00 -37.16 15.23
N ILE A 391 -49.77 -36.11 14.85
CA ILE A 391 -49.99 -34.77 15.46
C ILE A 391 -49.22 -33.53 14.88
N GLU A 392 -49.97 -32.80 14.04
CA GLU A 392 -50.14 -31.34 13.84
C GLU A 392 -49.04 -30.27 14.12
N LEU A 393 -48.77 -29.51 13.05
CA LEU A 393 -48.85 -28.03 12.93
C LEU A 393 -48.42 -27.10 14.10
N HIS A 394 -47.32 -26.36 13.88
CA HIS A 394 -47.19 -24.89 14.02
C HIS A 394 -45.79 -24.47 13.45
N GLY A 395 -45.50 -23.22 13.08
CA GLY A 395 -46.34 -22.02 13.02
C GLY A 395 -45.52 -20.73 13.21
N GLY A 396 -44.91 -20.20 12.15
CA GLY A 396 -44.06 -18.99 12.18
C GLY A 396 -42.59 -19.26 12.55
N GLY A 397 -41.65 -18.33 12.30
CA GLY A 397 -41.77 -17.08 11.55
C GLY A 397 -41.12 -15.87 12.24
N PHE A 398 -39.80 -15.71 12.08
CA PHE A 398 -39.05 -14.45 12.13
C PHE A 398 -37.73 -14.61 11.36
#